data_AF-A0ABD2U8D5-F1
#
_entry.id   AF-A0ABD2U8D5-F1
#
_cell.length_a   1.000
_cell.length_b   1.000
_cell.length_c   1.000
_cell.angle_alpha   90.00
_cell.angle_beta   90.00
_cell.angle_gamma   90.00
#
_symmetry.space_group_name_H-M   'P 1'
#
loop_
_entity.id
_entity.type
_entity.pdbx_description
1 polymer ?
#
loop_
_entity_poly.entity_id
_entity_poly.type
_entity_poly.pdbx_seq_one_letter_code
_entity_poly.pdbx_strand_id
1 'polypeptide(L)'
;MGFRRIWNVNWGVNMKLMRKMRRTFSVSSQSAVDFASKDGELRVFIVAGEVSGDTIGSRVMGSLIKLSPLPVRFAGVGGKMMSKQGLNPLFPMEDIAVMGIWELLPYLNQFRVRLKQTIEAALSFKPHVVLTVDAKGFSFRFLKHLRAACVQQGMVSPLHFHYVSPSFWAWKGGEARLKGLLHFVDHVLCILPFEAEVCRSNGVAATFVGHPTLEDIPECQVNQYFGMCSI
;
A
#
# COMPACT_ATOMS: atom_id res chain seq x y z
N MET A 1 -52.99 5.07 -4.43
CA MET A 1 -53.15 3.64 -4.06
C MET A 1 -52.32 2.84 -5.03
N GLY A 2 -51.36 1.97 -4.72
CA GLY A 2 -50.99 1.28 -3.48
C GLY A 2 -50.04 0.14 -3.89
N PHE A 3 -49.06 -0.15 -3.04
CA PHE A 3 -48.24 -1.38 -2.93
C PHE A 3 -47.35 -1.81 -4.13
N ARG A 4 -46.02 -1.93 -4.00
CA ARG A 4 -45.11 -2.71 -3.11
C ARG A 4 -44.77 -4.12 -3.65
N ARG A 5 -43.46 -4.40 -3.56
CA ARG A 5 -42.73 -5.69 -3.54
C ARG A 5 -42.61 -6.45 -4.85
N ILE A 6 -41.39 -6.55 -5.38
CA ILE A 6 -40.56 -7.78 -5.35
C ILE A 6 -39.07 -7.37 -5.33
N TRP A 7 -38.43 -7.42 -4.17
CA TRP A 7 -36.98 -7.63 -4.05
C TRP A 7 -36.81 -8.80 -3.12
N ASN A 8 -36.48 -9.96 -3.68
CA ASN A 8 -36.13 -11.16 -2.94
C ASN A 8 -34.83 -11.67 -3.55
N VAL A 9 -33.71 -11.14 -3.07
CA VAL A 9 -32.39 -11.74 -3.31
C VAL A 9 -31.75 -11.96 -1.94
N ASN A 10 -31.58 -13.24 -1.66
CA ASN A 10 -31.22 -13.82 -0.38
C ASN A 10 -29.71 -13.61 -0.14
N TRP A 11 -29.32 -12.52 0.54
CA TRP A 11 -27.92 -12.26 0.92
C TRP A 11 -27.52 -13.10 2.14
N GLY A 12 -27.40 -14.40 1.94
CA GLY A 12 -26.79 -15.35 2.88
C GLY A 12 -25.28 -15.18 2.99
N VAL A 13 -24.79 -13.96 3.23
CA VAL A 13 -23.37 -13.70 3.53
C VAL A 13 -23.21 -13.75 5.04
N ASN A 14 -22.42 -14.71 5.51
CA ASN A 14 -22.22 -15.01 6.93
C ASN A 14 -21.62 -13.80 7.69
N MET A 15 -22.48 -13.04 8.39
CA MET A 15 -22.11 -11.88 9.22
C MET A 15 -21.04 -12.19 10.27
N LYS A 16 -20.84 -13.45 10.69
CA LYS A 16 -19.77 -13.82 11.64
C LYS A 16 -18.39 -13.71 11.01
N LEU A 17 -18.25 -13.97 9.70
CA LEU A 17 -16.98 -13.83 8.98
C LEU A 17 -16.63 -12.35 8.78
N MET A 18 -17.62 -11.52 8.45
CA MET A 18 -17.50 -10.05 8.39
C MET A 18 -17.18 -9.44 9.76
N ARG A 19 -17.78 -9.94 10.85
CA ARG A 19 -17.44 -9.53 12.24
C ARG A 19 -16.04 -9.98 12.66
N LYS A 20 -15.53 -11.09 12.13
CA LYS A 20 -14.20 -11.61 12.43
C LYS A 20 -13.12 -10.86 11.64
N MET A 21 -13.38 -10.49 10.38
CA MET A 21 -12.52 -9.58 9.61
C MET A 21 -12.48 -8.15 10.19
N ARG A 22 -13.61 -7.67 10.74
CA ARG A 22 -13.70 -6.38 11.45
C ARG A 22 -12.79 -6.28 12.67
N ARG A 23 -12.33 -7.40 13.25
CA ARG A 23 -11.53 -7.41 14.48
C ARG A 23 -10.03 -7.24 14.25
N THR A 24 -9.53 -7.41 13.03
CA THR A 24 -8.08 -7.34 12.74
C THR A 24 -7.65 -5.98 12.15
N PHE A 25 -8.60 -5.12 11.80
CA PHE A 25 -8.41 -3.76 11.27
C PHE A 25 -8.58 -2.68 12.36
N SER A 26 -8.14 -3.00 13.57
CA SER A 26 -8.56 -2.36 14.82
C SER A 26 -8.05 -0.92 14.99
N VAL A 27 -8.98 0.04 15.00
CA VAL A 27 -8.85 1.48 15.33
C VAL A 27 -8.28 2.41 14.24
N SER A 28 -7.13 2.10 13.62
CA SER A 28 -6.49 3.07 12.71
C SER A 28 -7.20 3.17 11.34
N SER A 29 -7.69 2.06 10.79
CA SER A 29 -8.39 2.04 9.50
C SER A 29 -9.76 2.72 9.53
N GLN A 30 -10.45 2.61 10.67
CA GLN A 30 -11.75 3.26 10.87
C GLN A 30 -11.57 4.78 10.86
N SER A 31 -10.50 5.31 11.46
CA SER A 31 -10.24 6.75 11.46
C SER A 31 -9.98 7.29 10.05
N ALA A 32 -9.24 6.58 9.18
CA ALA A 32 -8.99 7.04 7.82
C ALA A 32 -10.27 7.11 6.97
N VAL A 33 -11.17 6.12 7.10
CA VAL A 33 -12.47 6.13 6.41
C VAL A 33 -13.37 7.23 6.98
N ASP A 34 -13.34 7.44 8.30
CA ASP A 34 -14.13 8.48 8.95
C ASP A 34 -13.66 9.89 8.53
N PHE A 35 -12.34 10.12 8.49
CA PHE A 35 -11.74 11.37 7.99
C PHE A 35 -12.05 11.59 6.51
N ALA A 36 -11.91 10.54 5.69
CA ALA A 36 -12.26 10.62 4.27
C ALA A 36 -13.74 10.94 4.06
N SER A 37 -14.61 10.32 4.85
CA SER A 37 -16.07 10.58 4.81
C SER A 37 -16.41 12.00 5.24
N LYS A 38 -15.71 12.54 6.25
CA LYS A 38 -15.84 13.93 6.68
C LYS A 38 -15.40 14.92 5.60
N ASP A 39 -14.31 14.61 4.91
CA ASP A 39 -13.76 15.46 3.84
C ASP A 39 -14.51 15.30 2.50
N GLY A 40 -15.34 14.26 2.37
CA GLY A 40 -16.07 13.94 1.14
C GLY A 40 -15.20 13.34 0.03
N GLU A 41 -13.96 12.97 0.32
CA GLU A 41 -13.00 12.39 -0.62
C GLU A 41 -11.99 11.47 0.08
N LEU A 42 -11.44 10.50 -0.66
CA LEU A 42 -10.32 9.68 -0.22
C LEU A 42 -9.02 10.16 -0.90
N ARG A 43 -8.15 10.83 -0.14
CA ARG A 43 -6.81 11.22 -0.58
C ARG A 43 -5.79 10.13 -0.30
N VAL A 44 -5.20 9.58 -1.36
CA VAL A 44 -4.17 8.54 -1.31
C VAL A 44 -2.88 9.06 -1.90
N PHE A 45 -1.82 9.11 -1.08
CA PHE A 45 -0.48 9.44 -1.57
C PHE A 45 0.27 8.15 -1.90
N ILE A 46 0.62 7.93 -3.16
CA ILE A 46 1.20 6.67 -3.63
C ILE A 46 2.63 6.87 -4.15
N VAL A 47 3.54 5.95 -3.79
CA VAL A 47 4.95 6.01 -4.19
C VAL A 47 5.38 4.66 -4.75
N ALA A 48 5.79 4.64 -6.01
CA ALA A 48 6.48 3.54 -6.68
C ALA A 48 7.76 4.07 -7.34
N GLY A 49 8.87 3.35 -7.17
CA GLY A 49 10.18 3.72 -7.72
C GLY A 49 10.69 2.81 -8.84
N GLU A 50 9.91 1.80 -9.24
CA GLU A 50 10.29 0.80 -10.23
C GLU A 50 9.11 0.46 -11.13
N VAL A 51 9.38 -0.08 -12.33
CA VAL A 51 8.35 -0.46 -13.32
C VAL A 51 7.38 -1.53 -12.78
N SER A 52 7.90 -2.48 -12.01
CA SER A 52 7.10 -3.50 -11.29
C SER A 52 6.13 -2.83 -10.31
N GLY A 53 6.63 -1.89 -9.51
CA GLY A 53 5.85 -1.09 -8.57
C GLY A 53 4.80 -0.21 -9.25
N ASP A 54 5.13 0.41 -10.39
CA ASP A 54 4.20 1.21 -11.19
C ASP A 54 3.01 0.35 -11.68
N THR A 55 3.30 -0.87 -12.13
CA THR A 55 2.26 -1.81 -12.57
C THR A 55 1.32 -2.17 -11.42
N ILE A 56 1.86 -2.59 -10.28
CA ILE A 56 1.08 -2.93 -9.08
C ILE A 56 0.29 -1.71 -8.58
N GLY A 57 0.94 -0.56 -8.47
CA GLY A 57 0.33 0.69 -8.04
C GLY A 57 -0.85 1.10 -8.93
N SER A 58 -0.72 0.95 -10.25
CA SER A 58 -1.81 1.24 -11.19
C SER A 58 -3.03 0.34 -10.98
N ARG A 59 -2.83 -0.95 -10.67
CA ARG A 59 -3.94 -1.88 -10.38
C ARG A 59 -4.64 -1.53 -9.08
N VAL A 60 -3.88 -1.13 -8.06
CA VAL A 60 -4.43 -0.65 -6.79
C VAL A 60 -5.24 0.63 -7.01
N MET A 61 -4.70 1.60 -7.75
CA MET A 61 -5.43 2.83 -8.08
C MET A 61 -6.74 2.55 -8.81
N GLY A 62 -6.69 1.72 -9.87
CA GLY A 62 -7.89 1.33 -10.62
C GLY A 62 -8.93 0.61 -9.76
N SER A 63 -8.50 -0.24 -8.83
CA SER A 63 -9.39 -0.93 -7.90
C SER A 63 -9.99 0.02 -6.87
N LEU A 64 -9.21 0.97 -6.33
CA LEU A 64 -9.70 1.99 -5.41
C LEU A 64 -10.76 2.88 -6.07
N ILE A 65 -10.55 3.31 -7.31
CA ILE A 65 -11.54 4.11 -8.06
C ILE A 65 -12.86 3.35 -8.19
N LYS A 66 -12.81 2.03 -8.43
CA LYS A 66 -14.01 1.20 -8.61
C LYS A 66 -14.73 0.86 -7.30
N LEU A 67 -13.98 0.63 -6.24
CA LEU A 67 -14.51 0.09 -4.98
C LEU A 67 -14.78 1.15 -3.91
N SER A 68 -14.16 2.33 -4.01
CA SER A 68 -14.33 3.40 -3.04
C SER A 68 -15.75 3.98 -3.11
N PRO A 69 -16.44 4.14 -1.96
CA PRO A 69 -17.73 4.84 -1.93
C PRO A 69 -17.59 6.36 -2.08
N LEU A 70 -16.36 6.89 -2.08
CA LEU A 70 -16.03 8.32 -2.16
C LEU A 70 -15.14 8.59 -3.38
N PRO A 71 -15.16 9.81 -3.94
CA PRO A 71 -14.18 10.26 -4.93
C PRO A 71 -12.75 10.04 -4.42
N VAL A 72 -11.89 9.43 -5.24
CA VAL A 72 -10.50 9.15 -4.88
C VAL A 72 -9.58 10.13 -5.58
N ARG A 73 -8.63 10.71 -4.84
CA ARG A 73 -7.58 11.58 -5.37
C ARG A 73 -6.21 11.00 -5.08
N PHE A 74 -5.36 11.04 -6.10
CA PHE A 74 -4.01 10.52 -6.03
C PHE A 74 -2.98 11.64 -6.16
N ALA A 75 -1.90 11.52 -5.39
CA ALA A 75 -0.69 12.30 -5.54
C ALA A 75 0.54 11.43 -5.20
N GLY A 76 1.72 11.80 -5.69
CA GLY A 76 2.96 11.12 -5.33
C GLY A 76 3.83 10.78 -6.54
N VAL A 77 4.46 9.62 -6.50
CA VAL A 77 5.49 9.22 -7.47
C VAL A 77 5.09 7.89 -8.09
N GLY A 78 5.16 7.81 -9.40
CA GLY A 78 4.83 6.62 -10.17
C GLY A 78 5.22 6.79 -11.62
N GLY A 79 5.07 5.71 -12.38
CA GLY A 79 5.42 5.66 -13.79
C GLY A 79 4.22 5.86 -14.70
N LYS A 80 4.37 5.39 -15.94
CA LYS A 80 3.39 5.57 -17.01
C LYS A 80 2.05 4.88 -16.69
N MET A 81 2.06 3.75 -16.00
CA MET A 81 0.84 2.99 -15.73
C MET A 81 0.00 3.67 -14.66
N MET A 82 0.61 4.18 -13.59
CA MET A 82 -0.08 5.00 -12.59
C MET A 82 -0.57 6.32 -13.18
N SER A 83 0.19 6.95 -14.08
CA SER A 83 -0.26 8.17 -14.78
C SER A 83 -1.54 7.95 -15.59
N LYS A 84 -1.69 6.79 -16.23
CA LYS A 84 -2.93 6.42 -16.94
C LYS A 84 -4.15 6.29 -16.01
N GLN A 85 -3.93 6.07 -14.72
CA GLN A 85 -4.98 6.01 -13.69
C GLN A 85 -5.26 7.39 -13.06
N GLY A 86 -4.69 8.46 -13.61
CA GLY A 86 -4.92 9.84 -13.14
C GLY A 86 -3.91 10.34 -12.11
N LEU A 87 -2.79 9.64 -11.90
CA LEU A 87 -1.68 10.21 -11.14
C LEU A 87 -0.97 11.28 -11.98
N ASN A 88 -0.67 12.42 -11.38
CA ASN A 88 0.32 13.35 -11.92
C ASN A 88 1.62 13.22 -11.10
N PRO A 89 2.66 12.51 -11.60
CA PRO A 89 3.87 12.26 -10.84
C PRO A 89 4.58 13.56 -10.47
N LEU A 90 5.10 13.63 -9.24
CA LEU A 90 5.89 14.78 -8.77
C LEU A 90 7.19 14.98 -9.56
N PHE A 91 7.76 13.88 -10.03
CA PHE A 91 8.99 13.79 -10.82
C PHE A 91 9.05 12.39 -11.48
N PRO A 92 9.95 12.18 -12.47
CA PRO A 92 10.15 10.87 -13.09
C PRO A 92 10.55 9.81 -12.05
N MET A 93 9.89 8.64 -12.02
CA MET A 93 10.14 7.61 -10.99
C MET A 93 11.58 7.09 -11.00
N GLU A 94 12.27 7.21 -12.14
CA GLU A 94 13.66 6.86 -12.36
C GLU A 94 14.61 7.61 -11.41
N ASP A 95 14.23 8.82 -10.97
CA ASP A 95 15.01 9.63 -10.02
C ASP A 95 15.09 9.01 -8.61
N ILE A 96 14.21 8.06 -8.30
CA ILE A 96 14.21 7.32 -7.03
C ILE A 96 14.39 5.81 -7.24
N ALA A 97 14.59 5.37 -8.49
CA ALA A 97 14.89 3.99 -8.81
C ALA A 97 16.26 3.63 -8.24
N VAL A 98 16.31 2.61 -7.39
CA VAL A 98 17.56 2.18 -6.74
C VAL A 98 18.24 1.16 -7.64
N MET A 99 19.05 1.63 -8.59
CA MET A 99 19.99 0.80 -9.33
C MET A 99 21.25 0.60 -8.51
N GLY A 100 21.30 -0.45 -7.67
CA GLY A 100 22.52 -0.93 -7.02
C GLY A 100 23.21 0.00 -6.01
N ILE A 101 23.99 -0.57 -5.08
CA ILE A 101 24.69 0.19 -4.02
C ILE A 101 25.87 1.02 -4.58
N TRP A 102 26.41 0.65 -5.74
CA TRP A 102 27.65 1.20 -6.29
C TRP A 102 27.47 2.38 -7.25
N GLU A 103 26.31 2.51 -7.90
CA GLU A 103 26.02 3.62 -8.82
C GLU A 103 25.48 4.87 -8.08
N LEU A 104 25.25 4.76 -6.76
CA LEU A 104 24.45 5.71 -5.99
C LEU A 104 25.19 6.94 -5.44
N LEU A 105 26.53 6.91 -5.35
CA LEU A 105 27.31 8.01 -4.74
C LEU A 105 27.06 9.39 -5.38
N PRO A 106 27.09 9.56 -6.70
CA PRO A 106 26.79 10.86 -7.32
C PRO A 106 25.32 11.28 -7.17
N TYR A 107 24.41 10.32 -7.02
CA TYR A 107 22.97 10.56 -6.94
C TYR A 107 22.43 10.73 -5.50
N LEU A 108 23.28 10.64 -4.46
CA LEU A 108 22.86 10.82 -3.07
C LEU A 108 22.21 12.20 -2.83
N ASN A 109 22.71 13.25 -3.46
CA ASN A 109 22.13 14.58 -3.34
C ASN A 109 20.76 14.65 -4.00
N GLN A 110 20.62 14.11 -5.21
CA GLN A 110 19.34 14.03 -5.90
C GLN A 110 18.33 13.22 -5.08
N PHE A 111 18.73 12.06 -4.55
CA PHE A 111 17.90 11.24 -3.68
C PHE A 111 17.39 12.03 -2.46
N ARG A 112 18.27 12.78 -1.78
CA ARG A 112 17.87 13.63 -0.63
C ARG A 112 16.88 14.72 -1.04
N VAL A 113 17.10 15.36 -2.19
CA VAL A 113 16.20 16.38 -2.74
C VAL A 113 14.85 15.77 -3.07
N ARG A 114 14.80 14.62 -3.76
CA ARG A 114 13.55 13.92 -4.10
C ARG A 114 12.81 13.43 -2.87
N LEU A 115 13.52 12.93 -1.87
CA LEU A 115 12.94 12.55 -0.59
C LEU A 115 12.27 13.75 0.09
N LYS A 116 12.96 14.90 0.16
CA LYS A 116 12.42 16.13 0.74
C LYS A 116 11.19 16.62 -0.04
N GLN A 117 11.27 16.69 -1.37
CA GLN A 117 10.15 17.08 -2.23
C GLN A 117 8.93 16.17 -2.03
N THR A 118 9.15 14.85 -1.91
CA THR A 118 8.06 13.89 -1.69
C THR A 118 7.40 14.09 -0.32
N ILE A 119 8.18 14.38 0.72
CA ILE A 119 7.65 14.69 2.06
C ILE A 119 6.84 15.99 2.04
N GLU A 120 7.37 17.06 1.46
CA GLU A 120 6.69 18.36 1.36
C GLU A 120 5.38 18.26 0.57
N ALA A 121 5.40 17.51 -0.54
CA ALA A 121 4.21 17.24 -1.33
C ALA A 121 3.16 16.43 -0.54
N ALA A 122 3.57 15.40 0.20
CA ALA A 122 2.67 14.60 1.03
C ALA A 122 2.05 15.45 2.16
N LEU A 123 2.84 16.26 2.85
CA LEU A 123 2.34 17.15 3.91
C LEU A 123 1.34 18.18 3.35
N SER A 124 1.62 18.74 2.18
CA SER A 124 0.73 19.69 1.50
C SER A 124 -0.57 19.02 1.04
N PHE A 125 -0.48 17.78 0.54
CA PHE A 125 -1.62 17.01 0.07
C PHE A 125 -2.53 16.50 1.20
N LYS A 126 -2.01 16.39 2.43
CA LYS A 126 -2.73 15.89 3.62
C LYS A 126 -3.47 14.57 3.35
N PRO A 127 -2.76 13.50 2.92
CA PRO A 127 -3.39 12.23 2.60
C PRO A 127 -4.10 11.63 3.82
N HIS A 128 -5.13 10.83 3.57
CA HIS A 128 -5.67 9.91 4.59
C HIS A 128 -4.82 8.64 4.67
N VAL A 129 -4.31 8.23 3.51
CA VAL A 129 -3.52 7.01 3.33
C VAL A 129 -2.29 7.31 2.50
N VAL A 130 -1.15 6.78 2.94
CA VAL A 130 0.08 6.70 2.17
C VAL A 130 0.32 5.24 1.81
N LEU A 131 0.51 4.98 0.52
CA LEU A 131 0.82 3.65 0.00
C LEU A 131 2.19 3.67 -0.68
N THR A 132 3.12 2.89 -0.17
CA THR A 132 4.40 2.65 -0.85
C THR A 132 4.38 1.28 -1.51
N VAL A 133 4.95 1.16 -2.71
CA VAL A 133 5.01 -0.08 -3.48
C VAL A 133 6.46 -0.40 -3.79
N ASP A 134 6.98 -1.46 -3.15
CA ASP A 134 8.39 -1.86 -3.22
C ASP A 134 9.38 -0.70 -2.94
N ALA A 135 10.51 -0.63 -3.66
CA ALA A 135 11.55 0.42 -3.57
C ALA A 135 11.95 0.72 -2.11
N LYS A 136 12.14 -0.34 -1.31
CA LYS A 136 12.25 -0.33 0.16
C LYS A 136 13.20 0.74 0.70
N GLY A 137 14.33 0.97 0.03
CA GLY A 137 15.32 1.98 0.42
C GLY A 137 14.76 3.41 0.43
N PHE A 138 13.99 3.79 -0.58
CA PHE A 138 13.32 5.09 -0.64
C PHE A 138 12.06 5.10 0.23
N SER A 139 11.19 4.11 0.04
CA SER A 139 9.89 3.98 0.69
C SER A 139 9.99 4.07 2.22
N PHE A 140 10.88 3.32 2.86
CA PHE A 140 10.99 3.34 4.33
C PHE A 140 11.58 4.63 4.88
N ARG A 141 12.50 5.28 4.14
CA ARG A 141 13.01 6.60 4.53
C ARG A 141 11.89 7.63 4.43
N PHE A 142 11.13 7.61 3.34
CA PHE A 142 9.97 8.49 3.14
C PHE A 142 8.95 8.34 4.27
N LEU A 143 8.48 7.12 4.56
CA LEU A 143 7.50 6.88 5.63
C LEU A 143 8.00 7.32 7.00
N LYS A 144 9.26 7.01 7.34
CA LYS A 144 9.87 7.43 8.61
C LYS A 144 9.94 8.95 8.75
N HIS A 145 10.41 9.64 7.71
CA HIS A 145 10.54 11.09 7.73
C HIS A 145 9.19 11.80 7.68
N LEU A 146 8.22 11.27 6.94
CA LEU A 146 6.86 11.82 6.88
C LEU A 146 6.19 11.74 8.27
N ARG A 147 6.26 10.59 8.94
CA ARG A 147 5.70 10.45 10.30
C ARG A 147 6.35 11.42 11.28
N ALA A 148 7.67 11.54 11.25
CA ALA A 148 8.39 12.50 12.09
C ALA A 148 7.97 13.95 11.79
N ALA A 149 7.82 14.33 10.52
CA ALA A 149 7.39 15.65 10.12
C ALA A 149 5.95 15.96 10.56
N CYS A 150 5.02 15.00 10.45
CA CYS A 150 3.66 15.16 10.97
C CYS A 150 3.66 15.42 12.48
N VAL A 151 4.44 14.66 13.25
CA VAL A 151 4.57 14.86 14.71
C VAL A 151 5.14 16.25 15.03
N GLN A 152 6.19 16.67 14.32
CA GLN A 152 6.81 17.99 14.50
C GLN A 152 5.85 19.14 14.20
N GLN A 153 4.95 18.97 13.22
CA GLN A 153 3.96 19.98 12.82
C GLN A 153 2.64 19.86 13.58
N GLY A 154 2.51 18.95 14.54
CA GLY A 154 1.25 18.71 15.26
C GLY A 154 0.13 18.20 14.37
N MET A 155 0.46 17.57 13.23
CA MET A 155 -0.50 17.02 12.28
C MET A 155 -0.81 15.56 12.60
N VAL A 156 -2.05 15.15 12.30
CA VAL A 156 -2.42 13.74 12.31
C VAL A 156 -1.65 13.02 11.20
N SER A 157 -0.89 11.97 11.55
CA SER A 157 -0.18 11.15 10.57
C SER A 157 -1.19 10.36 9.73
N PRO A 158 -1.02 10.27 8.40
CA PRO A 158 -1.78 9.34 7.58
C PRO A 158 -1.45 7.89 7.96
N LEU A 159 -2.33 6.97 7.56
CA LEU A 159 -2.02 5.55 7.62
C LEU A 159 -0.96 5.19 6.58
N HIS A 160 0.06 4.47 7.01
CA HIS A 160 1.17 4.05 6.19
C HIS A 160 1.03 2.57 5.82
N PHE A 161 0.76 2.32 4.54
CA PHE A 161 0.73 0.98 3.95
C PHE A 161 1.99 0.75 3.10
N HIS A 162 2.50 -0.47 3.15
CA HIS A 162 3.57 -0.92 2.28
C HIS A 162 3.17 -2.18 1.50
N TYR A 163 3.22 -2.12 0.18
CA TYR A 163 2.90 -3.21 -0.74
C TYR A 163 4.18 -3.87 -1.22
N VAL A 164 4.18 -5.21 -1.24
CA VAL A 164 5.33 -6.10 -1.44
C VAL A 164 6.18 -6.18 -0.18
N SER A 165 6.14 -7.34 0.49
CA SER A 165 6.84 -7.52 1.76
C SER A 165 8.37 -7.38 1.59
N PRO A 166 9.06 -6.79 2.57
CA PRO A 166 10.51 -6.77 2.56
C PRO A 166 11.11 -8.13 2.88
N SER A 167 11.68 -8.82 1.89
CA SER A 167 12.36 -10.12 2.06
C SER A 167 13.64 -10.08 2.91
N PHE A 168 14.08 -8.92 3.43
CA PHE A 168 15.28 -8.83 4.26
C PHE A 168 15.13 -9.57 5.61
N TRP A 169 13.90 -9.94 6.01
CA TRP A 169 13.67 -10.73 7.23
C TRP A 169 14.36 -12.09 7.15
N ALA A 170 14.61 -12.61 5.94
CA ALA A 170 15.30 -13.88 5.72
C ALA A 170 16.82 -13.79 5.98
N TRP A 171 17.37 -12.59 6.19
CA TRP A 171 18.79 -12.40 6.45
C TRP A 171 19.08 -12.45 7.95
N LYS A 172 20.33 -12.76 8.33
CA LYS A 172 20.75 -12.79 9.74
C LYS A 172 20.48 -11.42 10.39
N GLY A 173 19.65 -11.40 11.44
CA GLY A 173 19.21 -10.18 12.12
C GLY A 173 18.04 -9.44 11.44
N GLY A 174 17.40 -10.06 10.43
CA GLY A 174 16.30 -9.50 9.67
C GLY A 174 15.02 -9.28 10.48
N GLU A 175 14.75 -10.11 11.49
CA GLU A 175 13.60 -9.96 12.39
C GLU A 175 13.60 -8.63 13.14
N ALA A 176 14.77 -8.18 13.61
CA ALA A 176 14.89 -6.88 14.30
C ALA A 176 14.59 -5.71 13.35
N ARG A 177 15.02 -5.82 12.09
CA ARG A 177 14.69 -4.82 11.05
C ARG A 177 13.19 -4.83 10.73
N LEU A 178 12.56 -6.01 10.75
CA LEU A 178 11.14 -6.17 10.50
C LEU A 178 10.32 -5.53 11.63
N LYS A 179 10.70 -5.77 12.89
CA LYS A 179 10.12 -5.08 14.07
C LYS A 179 10.29 -3.56 13.99
N GLY A 180 11.39 -3.08 13.43
CA GLY A 180 11.62 -1.65 13.21
C GLY A 180 10.57 -0.98 12.31
N LEU A 181 9.86 -1.73 11.46
CA LEU A 181 8.78 -1.19 10.63
C LEU A 181 7.61 -0.67 11.46
N LEU A 182 7.36 -1.24 12.65
CA LEU A 182 6.24 -0.85 13.54
C LEU A 182 6.24 0.63 13.90
N HIS A 183 7.41 1.28 13.83
CA HIS A 183 7.53 2.71 14.13
C HIS A 183 6.92 3.60 13.04
N PHE A 184 6.82 3.13 11.80
CA PHE A 184 6.46 3.97 10.65
C PHE A 184 5.64 3.29 9.56
N VAL A 185 5.28 2.01 9.71
CA VAL A 185 4.38 1.26 8.84
C VAL A 185 3.25 0.73 9.69
N ASP A 186 2.02 1.06 9.33
CA ASP A 186 0.84 0.58 10.05
C ASP A 186 0.37 -0.77 9.52
N HIS A 187 0.59 -1.07 8.23
CA HIS A 187 0.17 -2.33 7.64
C HIS A 187 0.99 -2.72 6.40
N VAL A 188 1.28 -4.01 6.24
CA VAL A 188 2.00 -4.58 5.08
C VAL A 188 1.08 -5.44 4.22
N LEU A 189 1.08 -5.22 2.92
CA LEU A 189 0.37 -6.02 1.93
C LEU A 189 1.35 -6.98 1.26
N CYS A 190 1.22 -8.27 1.60
CA CYS A 190 2.14 -9.33 1.23
C CYS A 190 1.63 -10.09 -0.01
N ILE A 191 2.53 -10.42 -0.93
CA ILE A 191 2.20 -11.15 -2.15
C ILE A 191 2.33 -12.67 -1.98
N LEU A 192 2.90 -13.13 -0.87
CA LEU A 192 2.99 -14.54 -0.52
C LEU A 192 2.42 -14.79 0.88
N PRO A 193 1.76 -15.94 1.12
CA PRO A 193 1.08 -16.21 2.39
C PRO A 193 2.05 -16.32 3.57
N PHE A 194 3.23 -16.91 3.38
CA PHE A 194 4.23 -17.05 4.44
C PHE A 194 4.81 -15.70 4.88
N GLU A 195 4.92 -14.71 3.98
CA GLU A 195 5.39 -13.37 4.33
C GLU A 195 4.45 -12.70 5.33
N ALA A 196 3.14 -12.83 5.11
CA ALA A 196 2.13 -12.29 6.01
C ALA A 196 2.20 -12.95 7.40
N GLU A 197 2.50 -14.25 7.45
CA GLU A 197 2.69 -14.98 8.70
C GLU A 197 3.94 -14.51 9.46
N VAL A 198 5.06 -14.34 8.75
CA VAL A 198 6.31 -13.82 9.33
C VAL A 198 6.12 -12.40 9.88
N CYS A 199 5.46 -11.51 9.13
CA CYS A 199 5.14 -10.16 9.59
C CYS A 199 4.28 -10.18 10.86
N ARG A 200 3.18 -10.95 10.85
CA ARG A 200 2.26 -11.05 12.00
C ARG A 200 2.95 -11.64 13.24
N SER A 201 3.77 -12.67 13.06
CA SER A 201 4.55 -13.29 14.14
C SER A 201 5.56 -12.32 14.77
N ASN A 202 5.96 -11.28 14.04
CA ASN A 202 6.85 -10.21 14.53
C ASN A 202 6.09 -8.94 14.95
N GLY A 203 4.77 -9.00 15.08
CA GLY A 203 3.91 -7.90 15.53
C GLY A 203 3.51 -6.90 14.45
N VAL A 204 3.96 -7.08 13.20
CA VAL A 204 3.62 -6.20 12.08
C VAL A 204 2.27 -6.64 11.50
N ALA A 205 1.30 -5.73 11.49
CA ALA A 205 0.02 -6.00 10.86
C ALA A 205 0.22 -6.25 9.36
N ALA A 206 -0.27 -7.39 8.87
CA ALA A 206 -0.05 -7.80 7.49
C ALA A 206 -1.21 -8.60 6.92
N THR A 207 -1.43 -8.46 5.61
CA THR A 207 -2.45 -9.18 4.85
C THR A 207 -1.84 -9.76 3.58
N PHE A 208 -2.10 -11.04 3.33
CA PHE A 208 -1.81 -11.66 2.05
C PHE A 208 -2.86 -11.20 1.03
N VAL A 209 -2.42 -10.59 -0.07
CA VAL A 209 -3.28 -9.98 -1.10
C VAL A 209 -3.27 -10.72 -2.44
N GLY A 210 -2.54 -11.83 -2.53
CA GLY A 210 -2.34 -12.55 -3.79
C GLY A 210 -1.14 -12.05 -4.58
N HIS A 211 -0.72 -12.84 -5.58
CA HIS A 211 0.42 -12.53 -6.42
C HIS A 211 -0.04 -11.82 -7.71
N PRO A 212 0.49 -10.62 -8.04
CA PRO A 212 0.02 -9.83 -9.18
C PRO A 212 0.03 -10.59 -10.52
N THR A 213 1.01 -11.48 -10.74
CA THR A 213 1.11 -12.25 -12.00
C THR A 213 0.01 -13.31 -12.17
N LEU A 214 -0.70 -13.70 -11.11
CA LEU A 214 -1.76 -14.70 -11.19
C LEU A 214 -3.10 -14.10 -11.64
N GLU A 215 -3.24 -12.76 -11.60
CA GLU A 215 -4.45 -12.06 -12.05
C GLU A 215 -4.60 -12.02 -13.58
N ASP A 216 -3.48 -12.20 -14.31
CA ASP A 216 -3.46 -12.21 -15.78
C ASP A 216 -3.66 -13.62 -16.37
N ILE A 217 -3.76 -14.66 -15.53
CA ILE A 217 -3.97 -16.03 -15.97
C ILE A 217 -5.49 -16.30 -15.93
N PRO A 218 -6.14 -16.64 -17.06
CA PRO A 218 -7.52 -17.12 -17.06
C PRO A 218 -7.65 -18.29 -16.06
N GLU A 219 -8.77 -18.35 -15.31
CA GLU A 219 -9.05 -19.30 -14.21
C GLU A 219 -8.76 -20.80 -14.50
N CYS A 220 -8.46 -21.17 -15.75
CA CYS A 220 -8.27 -22.52 -16.22
C CYS A 220 -6.91 -23.18 -15.86
N GLN A 221 -5.91 -22.47 -15.30
CA GLN A 221 -4.58 -23.07 -15.04
C GLN A 221 -4.04 -22.99 -13.59
N VAL A 222 -4.75 -22.37 -12.65
CA VAL A 222 -4.26 -22.23 -11.26
C VAL A 222 -4.12 -23.58 -10.53
N ASN A 223 -4.93 -24.57 -10.90
CA ASN A 223 -4.88 -25.91 -10.30
C ASN A 223 -3.64 -26.74 -10.67
N GLN A 224 -2.86 -26.34 -11.68
CA GLN A 224 -1.73 -27.14 -12.15
C GLN A 224 -0.42 -26.81 -11.41
N TYR A 225 -0.26 -25.60 -10.86
CA TYR A 225 0.96 -25.17 -10.18
C TYR A 225 1.02 -25.56 -8.69
N PHE A 226 -0.12 -25.63 -7.99
CA PHE A 226 -0.15 -26.06 -6.59
C PHE A 226 -0.23 -27.58 -6.39
N GLY A 227 -0.47 -28.35 -7.47
CA GLY A 227 -0.48 -29.81 -7.44
C GLY A 227 0.88 -30.50 -7.54
N MET A 228 1.98 -29.76 -7.69
CA MET A 228 3.33 -30.32 -7.91
C MET A 228 4.26 -30.32 -6.69
N CYS A 229 3.84 -29.79 -5.53
CA CYS A 229 4.61 -29.85 -4.27
C CYS A 229 3.91 -30.72 -3.22
N SER A 230 3.41 -31.89 -3.63
CA SER A 230 2.97 -32.94 -2.70
C SER A 230 3.47 -34.29 -3.23
N ILE A 231 4.76 -34.54 -2.99
CA ILE A 231 5.33 -35.89 -2.85
C ILE A 231 6.29 -35.83 -1.67
#